data_AF-A0A353WXH4-F1
#
_entry.id   AF-A0A353WXH4-F1
#
_cell.length_a   1.000
_cell.length_b   1.000
_cell.length_c   1.000
_cell.angle_alpha   90.00
_cell.angle_beta   90.00
_cell.angle_gamma   90.00
#
_symmetry.space_group_name_H-M   'P 1'
#
loop_
_entity.id
_entity.type
_entity.pdbx_description
1 polymer ?
#
loop_
_entity_poly.entity_id
_entity_poly.type
_entity_poly.pdbx_seq_one_letter_code
_entity_poly.pdbx_strand_id
1 'polypeptide(L)'
;KADFENLTRVASGNKGSNFPELHRVVMNLKSWLRGVHHHVNDLQDYLNEYCYRFNRSFMKENIFDNLMKRMIEAEPCYIKNISQ
;
A
#
# COMPACT_ATOMS: atom_id res chain seq x y z
N LYS A 1 -15.85 -15.17 6.33
CA LYS A 1 -15.26 -16.54 6.12
C LYS A 1 -15.52 -17.01 4.70
N ALA A 2 -16.67 -16.65 4.13
CA ALA A 2 -16.98 -16.78 2.70
C ALA A 2 -16.05 -15.95 1.79
N ASP A 3 -15.40 -14.90 2.32
CA ASP A 3 -14.74 -13.88 1.49
C ASP A 3 -13.29 -14.23 1.08
N PHE A 4 -12.67 -15.24 1.72
CA PHE A 4 -11.28 -15.62 1.45
C PHE A 4 -11.09 -17.13 1.54
N GLU A 5 -11.46 -17.84 0.48
CA GLU A 5 -11.47 -19.32 0.42
C GLU A 5 -10.09 -19.95 0.65
N ASN A 6 -9.01 -19.27 0.28
CA ASN A 6 -7.63 -19.78 0.35
C ASN A 6 -6.82 -19.23 1.53
N LEU A 7 -7.46 -18.63 2.53
CA LEU A 7 -6.76 -18.01 3.65
C LEU A 7 -6.37 -19.04 4.73
N THR A 8 -5.09 -19.42 4.77
CA THR A 8 -4.52 -20.21 5.86
C THR A 8 -4.24 -19.31 7.08
N ARG A 9 -4.74 -19.71 8.25
CA ARG A 9 -4.47 -19.02 9.51
C ARG A 9 -3.34 -19.71 10.25
N VAL A 10 -2.32 -18.95 10.61
CA VAL A 10 -1.19 -19.43 11.43
C VAL A 10 -1.16 -18.61 12.71
N ALA A 11 -0.89 -19.26 13.84
CA ALA A 11 -0.73 -18.55 15.10
C ALA A 11 0.47 -17.59 15.01
N SER A 12 0.37 -16.44 15.67
CA SER A 12 1.43 -15.41 15.68
C SER A 12 2.79 -15.93 16.18
N GLY A 13 2.78 -16.94 17.05
CA GLY A 13 3.98 -17.35 17.78
C GLY A 13 4.35 -16.34 18.85
N ASN A 14 5.47 -16.57 19.54
CA ASN A 14 5.92 -15.66 20.60
C ASN A 14 6.35 -14.32 19.98
N LYS A 15 5.69 -13.23 20.39
CA LYS A 15 5.92 -11.87 19.85
C LYS A 15 5.83 -11.78 18.32
N GLY A 16 5.02 -12.63 17.68
CA GLY A 16 4.85 -12.60 16.23
C GLY A 16 5.99 -13.26 15.43
N SER A 17 6.78 -14.12 16.06
CA SER A 17 7.91 -14.84 15.46
C SER A 17 7.59 -15.58 14.15
N ASN A 18 6.31 -15.94 13.92
CA ASN A 18 5.89 -16.65 12.73
C ASN A 18 5.66 -15.74 11.50
N PHE A 19 5.79 -14.42 11.65
CA PHE A 19 5.55 -13.44 10.59
C PHE A 19 6.69 -12.42 10.44
N PRO A 20 7.95 -12.86 10.20
CA PRO A 20 9.10 -11.97 10.18
C PRO A 20 9.01 -10.87 9.10
N GLU A 21 8.43 -11.17 7.94
CA GLU A 21 8.23 -10.21 6.85
C GLU A 21 7.22 -9.13 7.25
N LEU A 22 6.12 -9.52 7.90
CA LEU A 22 5.12 -8.57 8.41
C LEU A 22 5.76 -7.59 9.40
N HIS A 23 6.57 -8.10 10.33
CA HIS A 23 7.29 -7.26 11.28
C HIS A 23 8.21 -6.26 10.57
N ARG A 24 8.92 -6.69 9.52
CA ARG A 24 9.77 -5.82 8.72
C ARG A 24 8.97 -4.71 8.05
N VAL A 25 7.83 -5.04 7.44
CA VAL A 25 6.93 -4.05 6.82
C VAL A 25 6.43 -3.04 7.86
N VAL A 26 5.97 -3.50 9.03
CA VAL A 26 5.51 -2.62 10.11
C VAL A 26 6.62 -1.71 10.63
N MET A 27 7.85 -2.21 10.80
CA MET A 27 9.00 -1.39 11.23
C MET A 27 9.40 -0.34 10.19
N ASN A 28 9.35 -0.69 8.91
CA ASN A 28 9.62 0.24 7.81
C ASN A 28 8.56 1.34 7.72
N LEU A 29 7.27 0.98 7.84
CA LEU A 29 6.18 1.94 7.91
C LEU A 29 6.38 2.92 9.06
N LYS A 30 6.65 2.42 10.28
CA LYS A 30 6.90 3.29 11.45
C LYS A 30 8.08 4.25 11.24
N SER A 31 9.18 3.74 10.67
CA SER A 31 10.36 4.57 10.38
C SER A 31 10.05 5.64 9.34
N TRP A 32 9.29 5.29 8.31
CA TRP A 32 8.87 6.21 7.26
C TRP A 32 7.95 7.31 7.80
N LEU A 33 6.92 6.96 8.57
CA LEU A 33 6.02 7.93 9.20
C LEU A 33 6.78 8.90 10.11
N ARG A 34 7.68 8.39 10.94
CA ARG A 34 8.46 9.21 11.87
C ARG A 34 9.47 10.11 11.16
N GLY A 35 10.04 9.65 10.04
CA GLY A 35 11.04 10.37 9.27
C GLY A 35 10.45 11.44 8.35
N VAL A 36 9.34 11.13 7.66
CA VAL A 36 8.78 12.01 6.62
C VAL A 36 7.66 12.90 7.16
N HIS A 37 6.77 12.37 7.98
CA HIS A 37 5.54 13.06 8.36
C HIS A 37 5.57 13.64 9.78
N HIS A 38 6.41 13.09 10.66
CA HIS A 38 6.62 13.47 12.07
C HIS A 38 5.39 13.36 12.99
N HIS A 39 4.20 13.71 12.51
CA HIS A 39 2.90 13.58 13.16
C HIS A 39 1.88 13.01 12.16
N VAL A 40 1.01 12.12 12.65
CA VAL A 40 0.03 11.38 11.86
C VAL A 40 -1.26 11.32 12.67
N ASN A 41 -2.38 11.70 12.04
CA ASN A 41 -3.72 11.58 12.62
C ASN A 41 -4.50 10.49 11.88
N ASP A 42 -4.96 10.79 10.66
CA ASP A 42 -5.74 9.88 9.83
C ASP A 42 -4.83 8.93 9.06
N LEU A 43 -4.58 7.76 9.66
CA LEU A 43 -3.57 6.81 9.18
C LEU A 43 -3.85 6.25 7.77
N GLN A 44 -5.11 6.25 7.30
CA GLN A 44 -5.49 5.56 6.07
C GLN A 44 -4.80 6.12 4.83
N ASP A 45 -4.71 7.45 4.70
CA ASP A 45 -4.07 8.07 3.54
C ASP A 45 -2.57 7.77 3.50
N TYR A 46 -1.92 7.76 4.66
CA TYR A 46 -0.51 7.37 4.77
C TYR A 46 -0.30 5.89 4.44
N LEU A 47 -1.22 5.01 4.83
CA LEU A 47 -1.16 3.59 4.45
C LEU A 47 -1.33 3.42 2.94
N ASN A 48 -2.27 4.15 2.33
CA ASN A 48 -2.47 4.13 0.88
C ASN A 48 -1.20 4.57 0.15
N GLU A 49 -0.58 5.67 0.59
CA GLU A 49 0.68 6.16 0.03
C GLU A 49 1.82 5.14 0.24
N TYR A 50 1.96 4.60 1.45
CA TYR A 50 3.01 3.63 1.77
C TYR A 50 2.89 2.37 0.91
N CYS A 51 1.68 1.81 0.78
CA CYS A 51 1.39 0.67 -0.08
C CYS A 51 1.69 0.97 -1.55
N TYR A 52 1.31 2.15 -2.04
CA TYR A 52 1.64 2.58 -3.40
C TYR A 52 3.16 2.60 -3.61
N ARG A 53 3.92 3.24 -2.71
CA ARG A 53 5.38 3.34 -2.79
C ARG A 53 6.06 1.98 -2.69
N PHE A 54 5.59 1.13 -1.78
CA PHE A 54 6.09 -0.24 -1.63
C PHE A 54 5.89 -1.02 -2.92
N ASN A 55 4.67 -1.09 -3.44
CA ASN A 55 4.38 -1.79 -4.71
C ASN A 55 5.17 -1.19 -5.88
N ARG A 56 5.27 0.14 -5.94
CA ARG A 56 6.03 0.85 -6.98
C ARG A 56 7.51 0.50 -6.96
N SER A 57 8.09 0.26 -5.79
CA SER A 57 9.51 -0.13 -5.67
C SER A 57 9.82 -1.50 -6.31
N PHE A 58 8.82 -2.37 -6.44
CA PHE A 58 8.94 -3.66 -7.15
C PHE A 58 8.54 -3.58 -8.63
N MET A 59 7.90 -2.49 -9.06
CA MET A 59 7.55 -2.28 -10.47
C MET A 59 8.80 -1.94 -11.28
N LYS A 60 9.05 -2.74 -12.33
CA LYS A 60 10.18 -2.57 -13.24
C LYS A 60 9.94 -1.50 -14.31
N GLU A 61 8.69 -1.08 -14.50
CA GLU A 61 8.32 -0.04 -15.47
C GLU A 61 8.67 1.36 -14.95
N ASN A 62 8.94 2.30 -15.85
CA ASN A 62 9.11 3.70 -15.47
C ASN A 62 7.78 4.32 -15.06
N ILE A 63 7.83 5.35 -14.20
CA ILE A 63 6.61 5.96 -13.64
C ILE A 63 5.76 6.61 -14.74
N PHE A 64 6.43 7.19 -15.73
CA PHE A 64 5.79 7.81 -16.87
C PHE A 64 5.01 6.79 -17.72
N ASP A 65 5.67 5.69 -18.10
CA ASP A 65 5.04 4.63 -18.93
C ASP A 65 3.84 4.00 -18.21
N ASN A 66 3.98 3.73 -16.91
CA ASN A 66 2.90 3.19 -16.09
C ASN A 66 1.71 4.16 -16.04
N LEU A 67 1.97 5.45 -15.85
CA LEU A 67 0.93 6.47 -15.81
C LEU A 67 0.23 6.60 -17.16
N MET A 68 0.99 6.67 -18.26
CA MET A 68 0.45 6.75 -19.62
C MET A 68 -0.44 5.56 -19.93
N LYS A 69 0.00 4.34 -19.59
CA LYS A 69 -0.77 3.12 -19.78
C LYS A 69 -2.10 3.17 -19.01
N ARG A 70 -2.05 3.55 -17.73
CA ARG A 70 -3.27 3.68 -16.90
C ARG A 70 -4.22 4.77 -17.42
N MET A 71 -3.69 5.87 -17.94
CA MET A 71 -4.50 6.94 -18.53
C MET A 71 -5.20 6.48 -19.81
N ILE A 72 -4.55 5.66 -20.64
CA ILE A 72 -5.14 5.12 -21.87
C ILE A 72 -6.17 4.03 -21.56
N GLU A 73 -5.91 3.21 -20.54
CA GLU A 73 -6.81 2.11 -20.13
C GLU A 73 -8.04 2.59 -19.35
N ALA A 74 -7.98 3.75 -18.69
CA ALA A 74 -9.10 4.32 -17.96
C ALA A 74 -10.14 4.93 -18.90
N GLU A 75 -11.43 4.79 -18.55
CA GLU A 75 -12.49 5.46 -19.30
C GLU A 75 -12.37 6.99 -19.19
N PRO A 76 -12.68 7.74 -20.28
CA PRO A 76 -12.67 9.19 -20.25
C PRO A 76 -13.60 9.73 -19.14
N CYS A 77 -13.04 10.52 -18.23
CA CYS A 77 -13.79 11.16 -17.16
C CYS A 77 -13.85 12.67 -17.39
N TYR A 78 -15.05 13.25 -17.30
CA TYR A 78 -15.21 14.71 -17.32
C TYR A 78 -14.69 15.31 -16.02
N ILE A 79 -14.04 16.48 -16.09
CA ILE A 79 -13.48 17.18 -14.92
C ILE A 79 -14.50 17.35 -13.78
N LYS A 80 -15.77 17.60 -14.12
CA LYS A 80 -16.89 17.75 -13.18
C LYS A 80 -17.22 16.48 -12.37
N ASN A 81 -16.69 15.32 -12.79
CA ASN A 81 -16.91 14.02 -12.16
C ASN A 81 -15.69 13.56 -11.32
N ILE A 82 -14.59 14.32 -11.25
CA ILE A 82 -13.34 13.91 -10.58
C ILE A 82 -13.36 14.13 -9.05
N SER A 83 -14.19 15.04 -8.54
CA SER A 83 -14.21 15.42 -7.10
C SER A 83 -15.54 15.12 -6.39
N GLN A 84 -16.18 13.97 -6.65
CA GLN A 84 -17.30 13.50 -5.83
C GLN A 84 -16.83 12.70 -4.62
#